data_AF-A0A2S2PJT0-F1
#
_entry.id   AF-A0A2S2PJT0-F1
#
_cell.length_a   1.000
_cell.length_b   1.000
_cell.length_c   1.000
_cell.angle_alpha   90.00
_cell.angle_beta   90.00
_cell.angle_gamma   90.00
#
_symmetry.space_group_name_H-M   'P 1'
#
loop_
_entity.id
_entity.type
_entity.pdbx_description
1 polymer ?
#
loop_
_entity_poly.entity_id
_entity_poly.type
_entity_poly.pdbx_seq_one_letter_code
_entity_poly.pdbx_strand_id
1 'polypeptide(L)'
;HVNAEPGFTKEALNTLILACKNTLTPIYCALMMDEMSIRKHLDFNNDKYFGFVDFGSEIQSDSVDQATECLVFMVVAINFSWKLPVGYFLCNHLNSDQKTNLVRRCINILSDTGVTIASLTFDGCAV
;
A
#
# COMPACT_ATOMS: atom_id res chain seq x y z
N HIS A 1 15.42 -12.99 1.03
CA HIS A 1 15.27 -11.74 1.80
C HIS A 1 14.03 -11.03 1.25
N VAL A 2 13.13 -10.56 2.09
CA VAL A 2 11.93 -9.82 1.66
C VAL A 2 12.20 -8.34 1.87
N ASN A 3 11.99 -7.52 0.85
CA ASN A 3 12.07 -6.08 0.98
C ASN A 3 10.78 -5.55 1.62
N ALA A 4 10.89 -4.95 2.79
CA ALA A 4 9.78 -4.38 3.54
C ALA A 4 9.98 -2.87 3.73
N GLU A 5 10.50 -2.20 2.70
CA GLU A 5 10.58 -0.73 2.66
C GLU A 5 9.22 -0.11 2.27
N PRO A 6 8.95 1.16 2.63
CA PRO A 6 7.74 1.86 2.23
C PRO A 6 7.56 1.90 0.71
N GLY A 7 6.31 1.86 0.28
CA GLY A 7 5.91 1.73 -1.12
C GLY A 7 5.10 0.46 -1.39
N PHE A 8 4.89 0.17 -2.67
CA PHE A 8 4.26 -1.07 -3.09
C PHE A 8 5.24 -2.25 -3.00
N THR A 9 4.79 -3.36 -2.40
CA THR A 9 5.62 -4.53 -2.14
C THR A 9 5.70 -5.44 -3.37
N LYS A 10 6.87 -5.51 -4.01
CA LYS A 10 7.10 -6.34 -5.21
C LYS A 10 6.80 -7.81 -4.94
N GLU A 11 7.15 -8.30 -3.77
CA GLU A 11 6.90 -9.67 -3.33
C GLU A 11 5.41 -9.98 -3.27
N ALA A 12 4.58 -9.03 -2.79
CA ALA A 12 3.13 -9.19 -2.77
C ALA A 12 2.57 -9.24 -4.19
N LEU A 13 3.01 -8.34 -5.08
CA LEU A 13 2.58 -8.31 -6.48
C LEU A 13 2.97 -9.58 -7.24
N ASN A 14 4.21 -10.05 -7.06
CA ASN A 14 4.68 -11.31 -7.62
C ASN A 14 3.87 -12.51 -7.10
N THR A 15 3.48 -12.49 -5.83
CA THR A 15 2.61 -13.51 -5.24
C THR A 15 1.24 -13.52 -5.91
N LEU A 16 0.65 -12.35 -6.18
CA LEU A 16 -0.62 -12.25 -6.91
C LEU A 16 -0.51 -12.78 -8.35
N ILE A 17 0.56 -12.41 -9.07
CA ILE A 17 0.83 -12.92 -10.42
C ILE A 17 0.91 -14.45 -10.41
N LEU A 18 1.64 -15.01 -9.44
CA LEU A 18 1.78 -16.46 -9.31
C LEU A 18 0.44 -17.13 -8.95
N ALA A 19 -0.34 -16.52 -8.06
CA ALA A 19 -1.67 -17.01 -7.69
C ALA A 19 -2.59 -17.08 -8.93
N CYS A 20 -2.66 -16.00 -9.72
CA CYS A 20 -3.43 -15.94 -10.96
C CYS A 20 -2.97 -16.98 -11.99
N LYS A 21 -1.66 -17.23 -12.12
CA LYS A 21 -1.12 -18.26 -13.03
C LYS A 21 -1.46 -19.70 -12.61
N ASN A 22 -1.63 -19.94 -11.31
CA ASN A 22 -1.85 -21.26 -10.74
C ASN A 22 -3.34 -21.62 -10.61
N THR A 23 -4.26 -20.76 -11.05
CA THR A 23 -5.70 -21.00 -11.02
C THR A 23 -6.32 -20.73 -12.38
N LEU A 24 -7.32 -21.53 -12.76
CA LEU A 24 -8.17 -21.25 -13.92
C LEU A 24 -9.31 -20.29 -13.58
N THR A 25 -9.62 -20.13 -12.29
CA THR A 25 -10.72 -19.28 -11.83
C THR A 25 -10.20 -17.85 -11.64
N PRO A 26 -10.82 -16.83 -12.26
CA PRO A 26 -10.45 -15.44 -12.06
C PRO A 26 -10.48 -15.07 -10.57
N ILE A 27 -9.47 -14.35 -10.09
CA ILE A 27 -9.39 -13.90 -8.71
C ILE A 27 -10.05 -12.52 -8.61
N TYR A 28 -11.11 -12.42 -7.81
CA TYR A 28 -11.76 -11.16 -7.50
C TYR A 28 -11.32 -10.68 -6.12
N CYS A 29 -10.91 -9.42 -6.03
CA CYS A 29 -10.43 -8.81 -4.78
C CYS A 29 -11.22 -7.54 -4.44
N ALA A 30 -11.43 -7.32 -3.15
CA ALA A 30 -11.74 -6.01 -2.60
C ALA A 30 -10.43 -5.33 -2.19
N LEU A 31 -10.23 -4.10 -2.64
CA LEU A 31 -9.13 -3.25 -2.17
C LEU A 31 -9.58 -2.54 -0.89
N MET A 32 -8.75 -2.60 0.15
CA MET A 32 -8.94 -1.89 1.40
C MET A 32 -7.82 -0.88 1.57
N MET A 33 -8.16 0.31 2.05
CA MET A 33 -7.25 1.39 2.36
C MET A 33 -7.57 1.93 3.76
N ASP A 34 -6.54 2.19 4.56
CA ASP A 34 -6.69 2.73 5.91
C ASP A 34 -5.51 3.64 6.27
N GLU A 35 -5.76 4.68 7.07
CA GLU A 35 -4.76 5.62 7.58
C GLU A 35 -4.64 5.48 9.10
N MET A 36 -3.52 4.94 9.54
CA MET A 36 -3.28 4.72 10.97
C MET A 36 -2.33 5.78 11.52
N SER A 37 -2.71 6.44 12.61
CA SER A 37 -1.80 7.32 13.33
C SER A 37 -0.64 6.51 13.93
N ILE A 38 0.59 6.97 13.70
CA ILE A 38 1.82 6.42 14.26
C ILE A 38 2.50 7.46 15.16
N ARG A 39 3.31 6.99 16.10
CA ARG A 39 4.09 7.90 16.95
C ARG A 39 5.26 8.45 16.15
N LYS A 40 5.44 9.76 16.23
CA LYS A 40 6.67 10.43 15.81
C LYS A 40 7.86 9.84 16.56
N HIS A 41 8.74 9.16 15.84
CA HIS A 41 9.93 8.55 16.39
C HIS A 41 10.99 8.45 15.30
N LEU A 42 12.22 8.84 15.61
CA LEU A 42 13.35 8.67 14.71
C LEU A 42 14.26 7.59 15.26
N ASP A 43 14.52 6.60 14.42
CA ASP A 43 15.44 5.51 14.71
C ASP A 43 16.57 5.51 13.68
N PHE A 44 17.76 5.10 14.12
CA PHE A 44 18.90 4.91 13.25
C PHE A 44 19.32 3.44 13.31
N ASN A 45 19.27 2.77 12.17
CA ASN A 45 19.63 1.36 12.06
C ASN A 45 20.34 1.10 10.72
N ASN A 46 21.45 0.36 10.73
CA ASN A 46 22.24 0.01 9.54
C ASN A 46 22.55 1.21 8.63
N ASP A 47 23.06 2.30 9.20
CA ASP A 47 23.42 3.53 8.48
C ASP A 47 22.25 4.26 7.80
N LYS A 48 21.01 3.92 8.19
CA LYS A 48 19.79 4.55 7.68
C LYS A 48 18.94 5.11 8.82
N TYR A 49 18.39 6.30 8.60
CA TYR A 49 17.38 6.88 9.48
C TYR A 49 15.97 6.45 9.06
N PHE A 50 15.14 6.12 10.04
CA PHE A 50 13.73 5.75 9.90
C PHE A 50 12.84 6.72 10.66
N GLY A 51 11.57 6.81 10.26
CA GLY A 51 10.57 7.65 10.93
C GLY A 51 10.25 8.97 10.24
N PHE A 52 10.87 9.22 9.08
CA PHE A 52 10.49 10.31 8.19
C PHE A 52 9.35 9.90 7.26
N VAL A 53 8.71 10.90 6.65
CA VAL A 53 7.81 10.71 5.52
C VAL A 53 8.53 9.94 4.41
N ASP A 54 7.92 8.86 3.93
CA ASP A 54 8.46 7.98 2.90
C ASP A 54 7.32 7.41 2.07
N PHE A 55 7.24 7.89 0.82
CA PHE A 55 6.27 7.45 -0.17
C PHE A 55 6.82 6.36 -1.11
N GLY A 56 7.99 5.79 -0.78
CA GLY A 56 8.74 4.94 -1.68
C GLY A 56 9.07 5.65 -2.99
N SER A 57 8.98 4.93 -4.11
CA SER A 57 9.20 5.50 -5.44
C SER A 57 8.00 6.26 -6.02
N GLU A 58 6.87 6.35 -5.30
CA GLU A 58 5.61 6.80 -5.88
C GLU A 58 5.45 8.33 -5.82
N ILE A 59 6.03 8.99 -4.82
CA ILE A 59 6.02 10.46 -4.69
C ILE A 59 7.43 10.90 -4.34
N GLN A 60 8.02 11.75 -5.17
CA GLN A 60 9.25 12.46 -4.79
C GLN A 60 8.90 13.51 -3.75
N SER A 61 9.40 13.31 -2.53
CA SER A 61 9.29 14.28 -1.45
C SER A 61 10.67 14.53 -0.88
N ASP A 62 11.12 15.79 -0.92
CA ASP A 62 12.33 16.24 -0.21
C ASP A 62 12.01 16.58 1.26
N SER A 63 10.81 16.22 1.74
CA SER A 63 10.38 16.49 3.11
C SER A 63 11.22 15.71 4.11
N VAL A 64 11.87 16.43 5.02
CA VAL A 64 12.52 15.88 6.23
C VAL A 64 11.56 15.86 7.43
N ASP A 65 10.26 15.85 7.16
CA ASP A 65 9.22 15.78 8.19
C ASP A 65 9.12 14.37 8.76
N GLN A 66 8.88 14.28 10.07
CA GLN A 66 8.58 13.02 10.73
C GLN A 66 7.18 12.55 10.35
N ALA A 67 7.05 11.27 10.03
CA ALA A 67 5.76 10.67 9.72
C ALA A 67 4.88 10.62 10.97
N THR A 68 3.60 10.97 10.80
CA THR A 68 2.55 10.91 11.83
C THR A 68 1.52 9.85 11.53
N GLU A 69 1.46 9.39 10.29
CA GLU A 69 0.46 8.47 9.77
C GLU A 69 1.12 7.43 8.88
N CYS A 70 0.48 6.27 8.77
CA CYS A 70 0.82 5.22 7.84
C CYS A 70 -0.41 4.88 7.02
N LEU A 71 -0.36 5.17 5.72
CA LEU A 71 -1.39 4.78 4.75
C LEU A 71 -1.09 3.37 4.25
N VAL A 72 -2.02 2.43 4.46
CA VAL A 72 -1.83 1.02 4.08
C VAL A 72 -2.85 0.61 3.02
N PHE A 73 -2.38 -0.13 2.02
CA PHE A 73 -3.22 -0.80 1.03
C PHE A 73 -3.17 -2.31 1.21
N MET A 74 -4.34 -2.94 1.26
CA MET A 74 -4.49 -4.38 1.40
C MET A 74 -5.53 -4.90 0.42
N VAL A 75 -5.25 -6.02 -0.23
CA VAL A 75 -6.26 -6.73 -1.03
C VAL A 75 -6.82 -7.91 -0.26
N VAL A 76 -8.12 -8.12 -0.37
CA VAL A 76 -8.85 -9.25 0.22
C VAL A 76 -9.50 -10.01 -0.91
N ALA A 77 -9.19 -11.29 -1.04
CA ALA A 77 -9.87 -12.12 -2.02
C ALA A 77 -11.34 -12.33 -1.62
N ILE A 78 -12.25 -12.18 -2.59
CA ILE A 78 -13.69 -12.35 -2.41
C ILE A 78 -14.05 -13.82 -2.59
N ASN A 79 -13.47 -14.46 -3.62
CA ASN A 79 -13.72 -15.86 -3.95
C ASN A 79 -12.63 -16.82 -3.43
N PHE A 80 -11.70 -16.33 -2.62
CA PHE A 80 -10.69 -17.13 -1.93
C PHE A 80 -10.52 -16.62 -0.48
N SER A 81 -9.89 -17.40 0.39
CA SER A 81 -9.78 -17.09 1.83
C SER A 81 -8.42 -16.53 2.22
N TRP A 82 -8.00 -15.43 1.61
CA TRP A 82 -6.74 -14.76 1.95
C TRP A 82 -6.83 -13.23 1.88
N LYS A 83 -5.92 -12.58 2.61
CA LYS A 83 -5.70 -11.13 2.63
C LYS A 83 -4.21 -10.87 2.47
N LEU A 84 -3.84 -9.82 1.76
CA LEU A 84 -2.45 -9.51 1.47
C LEU A 84 -2.22 -7.99 1.48
N PRO A 85 -1.38 -7.45 2.39
CA PRO A 85 -0.88 -6.09 2.27
C PRO A 85 -0.07 -5.96 0.98
N VAL A 86 -0.36 -4.93 0.19
CA VAL A 86 0.29 -4.71 -1.12
C VAL A 86 1.13 -3.45 -1.16
N GLY A 87 1.00 -2.58 -0.17
CA GLY A 87 1.89 -1.45 0.03
C GLY A 87 1.51 -0.65 1.26
N TYR A 88 2.48 0.11 1.75
CA TYR A 88 2.26 1.07 2.82
C TYR A 88 3.14 2.30 2.61
N PHE A 89 2.69 3.44 3.10
CA PHE A 89 3.35 4.73 2.88
C PHE A 89 3.38 5.50 4.21
N LEU A 90 4.55 6.02 4.57
CA LEU A 90 4.72 6.84 5.77
C LEU A 90 4.48 8.29 5.41
N CYS A 91 3.55 8.97 6.08
CA CYS A 91 3.14 10.31 5.71
C CYS A 91 2.90 11.22 6.91
N ASN A 92 2.90 12.52 6.62
CA ASN A 92 2.50 13.58 7.54
C ASN A 92 1.36 14.36 6.86
N HIS A 93 0.13 13.85 7.01
CA HIS A 93 -1.08 14.34 6.36
C HIS A 93 -1.02 14.33 4.83
N LEU A 94 -1.70 13.36 4.24
CA LEU A 94 -1.93 13.33 2.80
C LEU A 94 -3.13 14.19 2.41
N ASN A 95 -2.97 15.03 1.38
CA ASN A 95 -4.11 15.74 0.80
C ASN A 95 -4.94 14.81 -0.11
N SER A 96 -6.16 15.22 -0.44
CA SER A 96 -7.10 14.42 -1.23
C SER A 96 -6.54 14.01 -2.61
N ASP A 97 -5.77 14.88 -3.26
CA ASP A 97 -5.20 14.58 -4.59
C ASP A 97 -4.09 13.52 -4.50
N GLN A 98 -3.22 13.62 -3.51
CA GLN A 98 -2.16 12.64 -3.26
C GLN A 98 -2.76 11.25 -2.95
N LYS A 99 -3.77 11.18 -2.07
CA LYS A 99 -4.48 9.92 -1.77
C LYS A 99 -5.10 9.33 -3.03
N THR A 100 -5.79 10.16 -3.81
CA THR A 100 -6.44 9.71 -5.04
C THR A 100 -5.42 9.18 -6.05
N ASN A 101 -4.26 9.81 -6.16
CA ASN A 101 -3.18 9.36 -7.04
C ASN A 101 -2.59 8.02 -6.58
N LEU A 102 -2.36 7.83 -5.28
CA LEU A 102 -1.90 6.56 -4.72
C LEU A 102 -2.92 5.43 -4.93
N VAL A 103 -4.22 5.71 -4.73
CA VAL A 103 -5.31 4.76 -4.99
C VAL A 103 -5.33 4.35 -6.46
N ARG A 104 -5.32 5.31 -7.39
CA ARG A 104 -5.31 5.03 -8.84
C ARG A 104 -4.09 4.19 -9.23
N ARG A 105 -2.93 4.54 -8.67
CA ARG A 105 -1.69 3.82 -8.89
C ARG A 105 -1.75 2.38 -8.37
N CYS A 106 -2.29 2.18 -7.17
CA CYS A 106 -2.52 0.86 -6.60
C CYS A 106 -3.41 0.00 -7.49
N ILE A 107 -4.55 0.54 -7.95
CA ILE A 107 -5.48 -0.16 -8.85
C ILE A 107 -4.80 -0.54 -10.17
N ASN A 108 -4.02 0.35 -10.76
CA ASN A 108 -3.29 0.07 -12.01
C ASN A 108 -2.29 -1.08 -11.82
N ILE A 109 -1.44 -1.00 -10.80
CA ILE A 109 -0.44 -2.04 -10.51
C ILE A 109 -1.12 -3.39 -10.20
N LEU A 110 -2.23 -3.39 -9.47
CA LEU A 110 -2.97 -4.62 -9.17
C LEU A 110 -3.59 -5.23 -10.43
N SER A 111 -4.09 -4.39 -11.34
CA SER A 111 -4.65 -4.86 -12.62
C SER A 111 -3.60 -5.60 -13.46
N ASP A 112 -2.34 -5.14 -13.41
CA ASP A 112 -1.22 -5.81 -14.11
C ASP A 112 -0.89 -7.20 -13.53
N THR A 113 -1.34 -7.52 -12.32
CA THR A 113 -1.13 -8.87 -11.72
C THR A 113 -2.13 -9.92 -12.20
N GLY A 114 -3.22 -9.51 -12.85
CA GLY A 114 -4.30 -10.38 -13.30
C GLY A 114 -5.46 -10.56 -12.31
N VAL A 115 -5.39 -9.96 -11.11
CA VAL A 115 -6.56 -9.90 -10.21
C VAL A 115 -7.56 -8.85 -10.70
N THR A 116 -8.83 -9.05 -10.42
CA THR A 116 -9.89 -8.07 -10.71
C THR A 116 -10.32 -7.38 -9.43
N ILE A 117 -10.16 -6.05 -9.34
CA ILE A 117 -10.60 -5.27 -8.20
C ILE A 117 -12.10 -4.94 -8.36
N ALA A 118 -12.93 -5.46 -7.47
CA ALA A 118 -14.39 -5.32 -7.54
C ALA A 118 -14.92 -4.15 -6.70
N SER A 119 -14.20 -3.78 -5.64
CA SER A 119 -14.60 -2.71 -4.73
C SER A 119 -13.37 -2.07 -4.07
N LEU A 120 -13.55 -0.82 -3.61
CA LEU A 120 -12.62 -0.12 -2.74
C LEU A 120 -13.35 0.21 -1.44
N THR A 121 -12.77 -0.18 -0.30
CA THR A 121 -13.26 0.14 1.05
C THR A 121 -12.21 0.98 1.75
N PHE A 122 -12.64 2.11 2.30
CA PHE A 122 -11.81 2.98 3.13
C PHE A 122 -12.69 3.59 4.22
N ASP A 123 -12.08 4.01 5.32
CA ASP A 123 -12.79 4.70 6.37
C ASP A 123 -13.17 6.13 5.93
N GLY A 124 -14.33 6.60 6.40
CA GLY A 124 -14.79 7.94 6.11
C GLY A 124 -14.16 8.93 7.08
N CYS A 125 -13.48 9.95 6.58
CA CYS A 125 -13.07 11.09 7.39
C CYS A 125 -14.34 11.84 7.86
N ALA A 126 -14.42 12.15 9.15
CA ALA A 126 -15.57 12.89 9.71
C ALA A 126 -15.68 14.28 9.08
N VAL A 127 -16.92 14.64 8.71
CA VAL A 127 -17.31 15.96 8.16
C VAL A 127 -17.29 17.02 9.25
#